data_AF-A0A0F9BM24-F1
#
_entry.id   AF-A0A0F9BM24-F1
#
_cell.length_a   1.000
_cell.length_b   1.000
_cell.length_c   1.000
_cell.angle_alpha   90.00
_cell.angle_beta   90.00
_cell.angle_gamma   90.00
#
_symmetry.space_group_name_H-M   'P 1'
#
loop_
_entity.id
_entity.type
_entity.pdbx_description
1 polymer ?
#
loop_
_entity_poly.entity_id
_entity_poly.type
_entity_poly.pdbx_seq_one_letter_code
_entity_poly.pdbx_strand_id
1 'polypeptide(L)'
;MTQASIELMDLVAAMTVENRPPLGFFRRFVVEKSGEHRNEFDLTMKGIRPLVDAVRVFAVEKDFRDPSTIKRLQFLSERYEFTYAEDIKHALNYLDSLLIHHQLDQIERGMEPDTFVNPGKLTNIEKNTLREIFQLTATVYDIIEKSYRTERVGS
;
A
#
# COMPACT_ATOMS: atom_id res chain seq x y z
N MET A 1 12.55 4.95 -24.50
CA MET A 1 12.69 3.90 -23.46
C MET A 1 13.17 2.62 -24.15
N THR A 2 14.01 1.83 -23.50
CA THR A 2 14.52 0.56 -24.07
C THR A 2 13.52 -0.59 -23.83
N GLN A 3 13.55 -1.63 -24.66
CA GLN A 3 12.70 -2.83 -24.52
C GLN A 3 12.85 -3.49 -23.14
N ALA A 4 14.09 -3.59 -22.64
CA ALA A 4 14.37 -4.12 -21.30
C ALA A 4 13.79 -3.25 -20.15
N SER A 5 13.63 -1.95 -20.38
CA SER A 5 12.99 -1.06 -19.39
C SER A 5 11.48 -1.28 -19.33
N ILE A 6 10.86 -1.55 -20.48
CA ILE A 6 9.42 -1.87 -20.58
C ILE A 6 9.13 -3.21 -19.90
N GLU A 7 9.95 -4.25 -20.13
CA GLU A 7 9.78 -5.56 -19.50
C GLU A 7 9.94 -5.53 -17.97
N LEU A 8 10.87 -4.70 -17.46
CA LEU A 8 11.01 -4.50 -16.02
C LEU A 8 9.79 -3.79 -15.42
N MET A 9 9.23 -2.79 -16.11
CA MET A 9 8.01 -2.11 -15.66
C MET A 9 6.82 -3.07 -15.63
N ASP A 10 6.64 -3.87 -16.68
CA ASP A 10 5.58 -4.87 -16.75
C ASP A 10 5.72 -5.89 -15.61
N LEU A 11 6.94 -6.35 -15.30
CA LEU A 11 7.22 -7.25 -14.18
C LEU A 11 6.89 -6.62 -12.82
N VAL A 12 7.36 -5.39 -12.57
CA VAL A 12 7.10 -4.69 -11.30
C VAL A 12 5.61 -4.42 -11.13
N ALA A 13 4.92 -3.99 -12.20
CA ALA A 13 3.48 -3.79 -12.20
C ALA A 13 2.71 -5.09 -11.94
N ALA A 14 3.11 -6.20 -12.57
CA ALA A 14 2.49 -7.51 -12.33
C ALA A 14 2.67 -7.97 -10.88
N MET A 15 3.87 -7.86 -10.32
CA MET A 15 4.12 -8.17 -8.91
C MET A 15 3.30 -7.27 -7.96
N THR A 16 3.10 -6.01 -8.31
CA THR A 16 2.26 -5.09 -7.55
C THR A 16 0.78 -5.50 -7.62
N VAL A 17 0.27 -5.87 -8.79
CA VAL A 17 -1.13 -6.27 -8.98
C VAL A 17 -1.43 -7.66 -8.40
N GLU A 18 -0.50 -8.60 -8.41
CA GLU A 18 -0.67 -9.90 -7.72
C GLU A 18 -0.86 -9.72 -6.21
N ASN A 19 -0.29 -8.66 -5.64
CA ASN A 19 -0.46 -8.29 -4.23
C ASN A 19 -1.59 -7.29 -4.00
N ARG A 20 -2.48 -7.09 -4.99
CA ARG A 20 -3.63 -6.20 -4.87
C ARG A 20 -4.47 -6.64 -3.66
N PRO A 21 -4.72 -5.74 -2.69
CA PRO A 21 -5.68 -6.04 -1.63
C PRO A 21 -7.01 -6.42 -2.30
N PRO A 22 -7.75 -7.43 -1.85
CA PRO A 22 -9.05 -7.76 -2.46
C PRO A 22 -10.02 -6.59 -2.25
N LEU A 23 -10.07 -5.71 -3.25
CA LEU A 23 -10.85 -4.48 -3.28
C LEU A 23 -12.36 -4.78 -3.39
N GLY A 24 -12.73 -6.02 -3.68
CA GLY A 24 -14.11 -6.47 -3.74
C GLY A 24 -14.73 -6.75 -2.37
N PHE A 25 -14.77 -5.78 -1.43
CA PHE A 25 -15.77 -5.66 -0.34
C PHE A 25 -15.52 -4.41 0.56
N PHE A 26 -15.33 -3.21 -0.01
CA PHE A 26 -14.98 -1.96 0.73
C PHE A 26 -15.92 -1.50 1.87
N ARG A 27 -16.97 -2.24 2.19
CA ARG A 27 -17.76 -1.99 3.42
C ARG A 27 -17.15 -2.63 4.67
N ARG A 28 -16.23 -3.60 4.56
CA ARG A 28 -15.65 -4.32 5.70
C ARG A 28 -14.15 -4.56 5.50
N PHE A 29 -13.38 -4.39 6.58
CA PHE A 29 -11.97 -4.76 6.62
C PHE A 29 -11.80 -6.24 6.27
N VAL A 30 -10.86 -6.55 5.37
CA VAL A 30 -10.53 -7.93 5.01
C VAL A 30 -9.59 -8.50 6.07
N VAL A 31 -10.19 -9.21 7.02
CA VAL A 31 -9.50 -9.81 8.17
C VAL A 31 -9.24 -11.30 7.96
N GLU A 32 -8.29 -11.85 8.70
CA GLU A 32 -8.02 -13.28 8.71
C GLU A 32 -9.22 -14.05 9.27
N LYS A 33 -9.59 -15.13 8.58
CA LYS A 33 -10.79 -15.92 8.90
C LYS A 33 -10.56 -16.94 10.01
N SER A 34 -9.31 -17.32 10.25
CA SER A 34 -8.89 -18.38 11.19
C SER A 34 -7.43 -18.18 11.59
N GLY A 35 -6.96 -18.95 12.58
CA GLY A 35 -5.59 -18.90 13.07
C GLY A 35 -5.41 -17.90 14.22
N GLU A 36 -4.16 -17.64 14.56
CA GLU A 36 -3.74 -16.74 15.65
C GLU A 36 -4.30 -15.32 15.46
N HIS A 37 -4.25 -14.81 14.22
CA HIS A 37 -4.67 -13.45 13.87
C HIS A 37 -6.14 -13.33 13.45
N ARG A 38 -7.01 -14.25 13.91
CA ARG A 38 -8.43 -14.25 13.51
C ARG A 38 -9.12 -12.93 13.87
N ASN A 39 -9.84 -12.35 12.90
CA ASN A 39 -10.47 -11.02 12.96
C ASN A 39 -9.48 -9.84 12.95
N GLU A 40 -8.22 -10.07 12.66
CA GLU A 40 -7.20 -9.04 12.50
C GLU A 40 -6.81 -8.93 11.02
N PHE A 41 -6.18 -7.82 10.64
CA PHE A 41 -5.62 -7.66 9.32
C PHE A 41 -4.17 -7.21 9.43
N ASP A 42 -3.32 -7.73 8.54
CA ASP A 42 -1.93 -7.31 8.45
C ASP A 42 -1.85 -5.89 7.87
N LEU A 43 -1.52 -4.91 8.72
CA LEU A 43 -1.44 -3.49 8.37
C LEU A 43 -0.30 -3.21 7.39
N THR A 44 0.82 -3.92 7.53
CA THR A 44 1.98 -3.76 6.65
C THR A 44 1.68 -4.33 5.28
N MET A 45 1.17 -5.56 5.21
CA MET A 45 0.92 -6.23 3.93
C MET A 45 -0.30 -5.69 3.20
N LYS A 46 -1.35 -5.24 3.90
CA LYS A 46 -2.60 -4.76 3.28
C LYS A 46 -2.72 -3.25 3.20
N GLY A 47 -1.87 -2.48 3.88
CA GLY A 47 -1.90 -1.01 3.90
C GLY A 47 -0.61 -0.37 3.39
N ILE A 48 0.49 -0.54 4.12
CA ILE A 48 1.75 0.19 3.86
C ILE A 48 2.36 -0.27 2.53
N ARG A 49 2.57 -1.58 2.38
CA ARG A 49 3.26 -2.16 1.23
C ARG A 49 2.55 -1.86 -0.10
N PRO A 50 1.21 -1.96 -0.19
CA PRO A 50 0.50 -1.59 -1.42
C PRO A 50 0.77 -0.17 -1.90
N LEU A 51 0.77 0.81 -0.99
CA LEU A 51 1.07 2.21 -1.33
C LEU A 51 2.53 2.39 -1.76
N VAL A 52 3.47 1.77 -1.03
CA VAL A 52 4.90 1.80 -1.37
C VAL A 52 5.16 1.22 -2.76
N ASP A 53 4.53 0.09 -3.07
CA ASP A 53 4.69 -0.59 -4.35
C ASP A 53 4.03 0.20 -5.49
N ALA A 54 2.87 0.81 -5.26
CA ALA A 54 2.25 1.70 -6.25
C ALA A 54 3.16 2.90 -6.59
N VAL A 55 3.72 3.57 -5.59
CA VAL A 55 4.67 4.69 -5.80
C VAL A 55 5.91 4.21 -6.56
N ARG A 56 6.38 2.99 -6.28
CA ARG A 56 7.53 2.40 -6.99
C ARG A 56 7.24 2.23 -8.48
N VAL A 57 6.05 1.74 -8.84
CA VAL A 57 5.66 1.58 -10.25
C VAL A 57 5.78 2.91 -11.00
N PHE A 58 5.15 3.98 -10.50
CA PHE A 58 5.21 5.29 -11.15
C PHE A 58 6.63 5.86 -11.22
N ALA A 59 7.44 5.69 -10.18
CA ALA A 59 8.81 6.17 -10.18
C ALA A 59 9.70 5.42 -11.18
N VAL A 60 9.58 4.09 -11.23
CA VAL A 60 10.32 3.24 -12.18
C VAL A 60 9.92 3.55 -13.61
N GLU A 61 8.64 3.86 -13.88
CA GLU A 61 8.16 4.33 -15.19
C GLU A 61 8.97 5.52 -15.73
N LYS A 62 9.39 6.40 -14.82
CA LYS A 62 10.16 7.61 -15.13
C LYS A 62 11.67 7.41 -14.92
N ASP A 63 12.11 6.16 -14.88
CA ASP A 63 13.49 5.71 -14.66
C ASP A 63 14.13 6.23 -13.35
N PHE A 64 13.31 6.45 -12.32
CA PHE A 64 13.77 6.85 -10.99
C PHE A 64 13.73 5.66 -10.02
N ARG A 65 14.91 5.22 -9.56
CA ARG A 65 15.10 3.95 -8.84
C ARG A 65 15.61 4.11 -7.40
N ASP A 66 15.44 5.29 -6.79
CA ASP A 66 15.82 5.49 -5.38
C ASP A 66 15.01 4.54 -4.47
N PRO A 67 15.61 3.91 -3.44
CA PRO A 67 14.90 3.01 -2.53
C PRO A 67 13.85 3.71 -1.65
N SER A 68 13.99 5.01 -1.40
CA SER A 68 13.11 5.77 -0.52
C SER A 68 11.78 6.13 -1.20
N THR A 69 10.68 5.68 -0.62
CA THR A 69 9.32 6.07 -1.05
C THR A 69 9.11 7.58 -0.99
N ILE A 70 9.64 8.26 0.03
CA ILE A 70 9.53 9.72 0.15
C ILE A 70 10.23 10.44 -1.00
N LYS A 71 11.45 10.02 -1.35
CA LYS A 71 12.16 10.60 -2.50
C LYS A 71 11.46 10.32 -3.82
N ARG A 72 10.84 9.14 -3.99
CA ARG A 72 10.01 8.83 -5.16
C ARG A 72 8.81 9.78 -5.26
N LEU A 73 8.09 9.99 -4.16
CA LEU A 73 6.95 10.92 -4.11
C LEU A 73 7.37 12.35 -4.44
N GLN A 74 8.49 12.83 -3.87
CA GLN A 74 9.05 14.16 -4.18
C GLN A 74 9.38 14.29 -5.66
N PHE A 75 10.12 13.33 -6.22
CA PHE A 75 10.48 13.30 -7.64
C PHE A 75 9.23 13.31 -8.55
N LEU A 76 8.23 12.49 -8.23
CA LEU A 76 6.97 12.40 -8.98
C LEU A 76 6.16 13.70 -8.90
N SER A 77 6.08 14.32 -7.73
CA SER A 77 5.37 15.58 -7.53
C SER A 77 6.04 16.74 -8.26
N GLU A 78 7.37 16.87 -8.13
CA GLU A 78 8.12 18.02 -8.65
C GLU A 78 8.29 17.99 -10.17
N ARG A 79 8.40 16.79 -10.77
CA ARG A 79 8.73 16.66 -12.20
C ARG A 79 7.57 16.21 -13.08
N TYR A 80 6.54 15.60 -12.50
CA TYR A 80 5.44 14.97 -13.24
C TYR A 80 4.05 15.34 -12.71
N GLU A 81 3.96 16.32 -11.82
CA GLU A 81 2.69 16.82 -11.27
C GLU A 81 1.79 15.70 -10.71
N PHE A 82 2.41 14.71 -10.04
CA PHE A 82 1.68 13.57 -9.51
C PHE A 82 0.73 13.98 -8.38
N THR A 83 -0.56 14.11 -8.71
CA THR A 83 -1.59 14.71 -7.85
C THR A 83 -1.86 13.97 -6.55
N TYR A 84 -1.54 12.67 -6.47
CA TYR A 84 -1.74 11.84 -5.28
C TYR A 84 -0.56 11.86 -4.30
N ALA A 85 0.52 12.60 -4.59
CA ALA A 85 1.76 12.49 -3.83
C ALA A 85 1.59 12.82 -2.34
N GLU A 86 0.92 13.93 -2.02
CA GLU A 86 0.74 14.37 -0.63
C GLU A 86 -0.28 13.50 0.10
N ASP A 87 -1.37 13.08 -0.55
CA ASP A 87 -2.35 12.15 0.03
C ASP A 87 -1.73 10.80 0.38
N ILE A 88 -0.89 10.24 -0.51
CA ILE A 88 -0.18 8.98 -0.25
C ILE A 88 0.82 9.16 0.90
N LYS A 89 1.52 10.29 0.97
CA LYS A 89 2.45 10.59 2.06
C LYS A 89 1.72 10.68 3.40
N HIS A 90 0.57 11.36 3.45
CA HIS A 90 -0.27 11.42 4.64
C HIS A 90 -0.79 10.04 5.04
N ALA A 91 -1.24 9.24 4.07
CA ALA A 91 -1.67 7.86 4.29
C ALA A 91 -0.55 7.01 4.90
N LEU A 92 0.66 7.05 4.33
CA LEU A 92 1.82 6.33 4.86
C LEU A 92 2.17 6.77 6.29
N ASN A 93 2.23 8.08 6.55
CA ASN A 93 2.49 8.59 7.90
C ASN A 93 1.45 8.10 8.92
N TYR A 94 0.17 8.07 8.54
CA TYR A 94 -0.89 7.57 9.40
C TYR A 94 -0.75 6.07 9.67
N LEU A 95 -0.52 5.26 8.62
CA LEU A 95 -0.36 3.81 8.75
C LEU A 95 0.88 3.45 9.59
N ASP A 96 2.01 4.14 9.38
CA ASP A 96 3.23 3.96 10.17
C ASP A 96 3.00 4.34 11.63
N SER A 97 2.29 5.44 11.89
CA SER A 97 1.95 5.85 13.27
C SER A 97 1.06 4.81 13.94
N LEU A 98 0.03 4.31 13.25
CA LEU A 98 -0.84 3.26 13.76
C LEU A 98 -0.07 1.98 14.08
N LEU A 99 0.88 1.59 13.21
CA LEU A 99 1.73 0.42 13.43
C LEU A 99 2.62 0.59 14.66
N ILE A 100 3.28 1.76 14.78
CA ILE A 100 4.15 2.07 15.92
C ILE A 100 3.35 2.03 17.22
N HIS A 101 2.17 2.64 17.27
CA HIS A 101 1.32 2.60 18.45
C HIS A 101 0.89 1.17 18.81
N HIS A 102 0.48 0.36 17.83
CA HIS A 102 0.12 -1.05 18.05
C HIS A 102 1.29 -1.85 18.64
N GLN A 103 2.50 -1.69 18.08
CA GLN A 103 3.68 -2.41 18.54
C GLN A 103 4.16 -1.94 19.92
N LEU A 104 4.07 -0.64 20.22
CA LEU A 104 4.36 -0.11 21.55
C LEU A 104 3.41 -0.70 22.60
N ASP A 105 2.10 -0.74 22.32
CA ASP A 105 1.09 -1.37 23.17
C ASP A 105 1.40 -2.86 23.44
N GLN A 106 1.95 -3.58 22.45
CA GLN A 106 2.37 -4.97 22.60
C GLN A 106 3.59 -5.10 23.52
N ILE A 107 4.61 -4.27 23.30
CA ILE A 107 5.84 -4.24 24.10
C ILE A 107 5.51 -3.94 25.57
N GLU A 108 4.65 -2.95 25.83
CA GLU A 108 4.23 -2.57 27.20
C GLU A 108 3.51 -3.72 27.93
N ARG A 109 2.89 -4.63 27.17
CA ARG A 109 2.21 -5.83 27.69
C ARG A 109 3.11 -7.07 27.71
N GLY A 110 4.38 -6.96 27.34
CA GLY A 110 5.32 -8.07 27.27
C GLY A 110 5.02 -9.08 26.16
N MET A 111 4.36 -8.64 25.09
CA MET A 111 4.07 -9.47 23.91
C MET A 111 5.11 -9.20 22.80
N GLU A 112 5.34 -10.21 21.95
CA GLU A 112 6.13 -10.03 20.73
C GLU A 112 5.39 -9.09 19.75
N PRO A 113 6.04 -8.04 19.21
CA PRO A 113 5.40 -7.12 18.28
C PRO A 113 5.06 -7.78 16.94
N ASP A 114 3.87 -7.47 16.41
CA ASP A 114 3.43 -7.91 15.08
C ASP A 114 2.87 -6.74 14.25
N THR A 115 2.27 -7.05 13.11
CA THR A 115 1.63 -6.08 12.21
C THR A 115 0.12 -6.27 12.11
N PHE A 116 -0.46 -7.14 12.93
CA PHE A 116 -1.87 -7.56 12.84
C PHE A 116 -2.75 -6.70 13.73
N VAL A 117 -3.53 -5.83 13.10
CA VAL A 117 -4.43 -4.91 13.80
C VAL A 117 -5.85 -5.47 13.79
N ASN A 118 -6.48 -5.49 14.95
CA ASN A 118 -7.90 -5.83 15.09
C ASN A 118 -8.78 -4.59 14.83
N PRO A 119 -9.57 -4.53 13.74
CA PRO A 119 -10.44 -3.38 13.49
C PRO A 119 -11.47 -3.15 14.59
N GLY A 120 -11.84 -4.19 15.36
CA GLY A 120 -12.74 -4.06 16.51
C GLY A 120 -12.21 -3.16 17.61
N LYS A 121 -10.88 -3.02 17.74
CA LYS A 121 -10.22 -2.17 18.74
C LYS A 121 -10.08 -0.71 18.30
N LEU A 122 -10.30 -0.41 17.02
CA LEU A 122 -10.19 0.94 16.47
C LEU A 122 -11.45 1.78 16.74
N THR A 123 -11.25 3.07 16.97
CA THR A 123 -12.31 4.08 17.03
C THR A 123 -13.00 4.24 15.68
N ASN A 124 -14.16 4.90 15.66
CA ASN A 124 -14.86 5.18 14.40
C ASN A 124 -14.07 6.12 13.48
N ILE A 125 -13.31 7.06 14.05
CA ILE A 125 -12.47 7.99 13.28
C ILE A 125 -11.36 7.20 12.59
N GLU A 126 -10.61 6.38 13.33
CA GLU A 126 -9.53 5.55 12.75
C GLU A 126 -10.04 4.59 11.69
N LYS A 127 -11.21 3.96 11.92
CA LYS A 127 -11.86 3.11 10.92
C LYS A 127 -12.20 3.88 9.65
N ASN A 128 -12.67 5.13 9.75
CA ASN A 128 -12.99 5.95 8.58
C ASN A 128 -11.72 6.38 7.85
N THR A 129 -10.70 6.83 8.57
CA THR A 129 -9.40 7.18 7.99
C THR A 129 -8.78 6.01 7.24
N LEU A 130 -8.78 4.80 7.82
CA LEU A 130 -8.29 3.61 7.11
C LEU A 130 -9.09 3.28 5.85
N ARG A 131 -10.42 3.46 5.88
CA ARG A 131 -11.25 3.25 4.68
C ARG A 131 -10.90 4.24 3.58
N GLU A 132 -10.68 5.51 3.92
CA GLU A 132 -10.25 6.54 2.97
C GLU A 132 -8.88 6.19 2.36
N ILE A 133 -7.93 5.75 3.18
CA ILE A 133 -6.60 5.31 2.72
C ILE A 133 -6.71 4.10 1.78
N PHE A 134 -7.56 3.12 2.08
CA PHE A 134 -7.76 1.98 1.21
C PHE A 134 -8.47 2.36 -0.10
N GLN A 135 -9.38 3.34 -0.06
CA GLN A 135 -10.00 3.87 -1.27
C GLN A 135 -9.01 4.65 -2.15
N LEU A 136 -8.10 5.41 -1.53
CA LEU A 136 -6.98 6.04 -2.23
C LEU A 136 -6.09 4.98 -2.89
N THR A 137 -5.70 3.95 -2.13
CA THR A 137 -4.88 2.84 -2.63
C THR A 137 -5.56 2.17 -3.84
N ALA A 138 -6.85 1.87 -3.73
CA ALA A 138 -7.66 1.33 -4.82
C ALA A 138 -7.62 2.19 -6.08
N THR A 139 -7.83 3.49 -5.92
CA THR A 139 -7.82 4.46 -7.01
C THR A 139 -6.48 4.48 -7.73
N VAL A 140 -5.38 4.44 -6.97
CA VAL A 140 -4.03 4.44 -7.51
C VAL A 140 -3.72 3.13 -8.26
N TYR A 141 -4.17 1.98 -7.73
CA TYR A 141 -4.02 0.69 -8.40
C TYR A 141 -4.81 0.61 -9.71
N ASP A 142 -6.02 1.17 -9.75
CA ASP A 142 -6.83 1.23 -10.96
C ASP A 142 -6.14 2.06 -12.07
N ILE A 143 -5.38 3.09 -11.69
CA ILE A 143 -4.57 3.86 -12.64
C ILE A 143 -3.43 2.99 -13.20
N ILE A 144 -2.74 2.24 -12.33
CA ILE A 144 -1.68 1.31 -12.75
C ILE A 144 -2.26 0.28 -13.72
N GLU A 145 -3.34 -0.41 -13.38
CA GLU A 145 -3.93 -1.44 -14.24
C GLU A 145 -4.35 -0.92 -15.62
N LYS A 146 -4.84 0.32 -15.70
CA LYS A 146 -5.19 0.95 -16.99
C LYS A 146 -3.97 1.40 -17.79
N SER A 147 -2.87 1.70 -17.10
CA SER A 147 -1.65 2.25 -17.72
C SER A 147 -0.69 1.17 -18.22
N TYR A 148 -0.76 -0.04 -17.65
CA TYR A 148 0.17 -1.15 -17.94
C TYR A 148 -0.56 -2.41 -18.39
N ARG A 149 0.07 -3.20 -19.29
CA ARG A 149 -0.49 -4.50 -19.72
C ARG A 149 -0.18 -5.58 -18.69
N THR A 150 -0.89 -5.55 -17.57
CA THR A 150 -0.71 -6.50 -16.46
C THR A 150 -1.06 -7.95 -16.82
N GLU A 151 -1.76 -8.17 -17.95
CA GLU A 151 -2.19 -9.50 -18.43
C GLU A 151 -1.07 -10.38 -19.04
N ARG A 152 0.13 -9.83 -19.30
CA ARG A 152 1.19 -10.56 -20.04
C ARG A 152 2.21 -11.30 -19.19
N VAL A 153 2.20 -11.11 -17.88
CA VAL A 153 3.26 -11.64 -16.99
C VAL A 153 2.86 -12.98 -16.35
N GLY A 154 1.61 -13.41 -16.51
CA GLY A 154 1.06 -14.64 -15.91
C GLY A 154 0.92 -15.84 -16.87
N SER A 155 1.57 -15.84 -18.04
CA SER A 155 1.51 -16.94 -19.02
C SER A 155 2.82 -17.70 -19.15
#